data_AF-F5XT70-F1
#
_entry.id   AF-F5XT70-F1
#
_cell.length_a   1.000
_cell.length_b   1.000
_cell.length_c   1.000
_cell.angle_alpha   90.00
_cell.angle_beta   90.00
_cell.angle_gamma   90.00
#
_symmetry.space_group_name_H-M   'P 1'
#
loop_
_entity.id
_entity.type
_entity.pdbx_description
1 polymer ?
#
loop_
_entity_poly.entity_id
_entity_poly.type
_entity_poly.pdbx_seq_one_letter_code
_entity_poly.pdbx_strand_id
1 'polypeptide(L)'
;MTAAATASELLASAEEICAGRLQVPGLSQARAACLLTRQALEQTVDELLADRGMGCPRVNMRVRLICLAEAYPDVDGLARRADTAWHRLSAACHHHAYELSPTVAEATSLICEVRWLGTRSTVSAGGRCSRDRWRDPGGGRSISSSGDGNRG
;
A
#
# COMPACT_ATOMS: atom_id res chain seq x y z
N MET A 1 12.43 -11.46 15.86
CA MET A 1 11.41 -10.82 15.01
C MET A 1 12.06 -10.52 13.67
N THR A 2 11.77 -11.31 12.64
CA THR A 2 12.16 -10.97 11.26
C THR A 2 11.42 -9.69 10.86
N ALA A 3 12.14 -8.69 10.38
CA ALA A 3 11.51 -7.50 9.82
C ALA A 3 10.70 -7.90 8.57
N ALA A 4 9.54 -7.27 8.36
CA ALA A 4 8.83 -7.42 7.11
C ALA A 4 9.66 -6.78 5.98
N ALA A 5 9.72 -7.43 4.82
CA ALA A 5 10.40 -6.89 3.65
C ALA A 5 9.80 -5.53 3.24
N THR A 6 10.65 -4.64 2.76
CA THR A 6 10.28 -3.32 2.24
C THR A 6 9.69 -3.43 0.83
N ALA A 7 9.00 -2.38 0.38
CA ALA A 7 8.43 -2.34 -0.97
C ALA A 7 9.51 -2.54 -2.05
N SER A 8 10.70 -1.95 -1.85
CA SER A 8 11.83 -2.08 -2.76
C SER A 8 12.40 -3.50 -2.84
N GLU A 9 12.49 -4.21 -1.72
CA GLU A 9 12.98 -5.60 -1.67
C GLU A 9 11.98 -6.56 -2.30
N LEU A 10 10.67 -6.30 -2.12
CA LEU A 10 9.62 -7.07 -2.78
C LEU A 10 9.64 -6.88 -4.30
N LEU A 11 9.83 -5.65 -4.80
CA LEU A 11 9.98 -5.40 -6.24
C LEU A 11 11.23 -6.04 -6.82
N ALA A 12 12.37 -5.96 -6.12
CA ALA A 12 13.59 -6.63 -6.55
C ALA A 12 13.37 -8.15 -6.65
N SER A 13 12.72 -8.75 -5.65
CA SER A 13 12.38 -10.18 -5.68
C SER A 13 11.41 -10.54 -6.83
N ALA A 14 10.42 -9.69 -7.11
CA ALA A 14 9.50 -9.88 -8.23
C ALA A 14 10.23 -9.86 -9.59
N GLU A 15 11.21 -8.97 -9.76
CA GLU A 15 12.04 -8.89 -10.96
C GLU A 15 12.89 -10.15 -11.15
N GLU A 16 13.52 -10.64 -10.09
CA GLU A 16 14.29 -11.88 -10.14
C GLU A 16 13.43 -13.09 -10.51
N ILE A 17 12.18 -13.14 -10.04
CA ILE A 17 11.22 -14.19 -10.42
C ILE A 17 10.83 -14.05 -11.90
N CYS A 18 10.50 -12.85 -12.36
CA CYS A 18 10.16 -12.59 -13.76
C CYS A 18 11.32 -12.91 -14.71
N ALA A 19 12.56 -12.69 -14.28
CA ALA A 19 13.77 -13.04 -15.02
C ALA A 19 14.10 -14.55 -14.97
N GLY A 20 13.33 -15.34 -14.23
CA GLY A 20 13.58 -16.78 -14.03
C GLY A 20 14.79 -17.10 -13.15
N ARG A 21 15.37 -16.10 -12.47
CA ARG A 21 16.53 -16.25 -11.57
C ARG A 21 16.13 -16.74 -10.18
N LEU A 22 14.90 -16.44 -9.76
CA LEU A 22 14.24 -17.04 -8.60
C LEU A 22 13.02 -17.84 -9.04
N GLN A 23 12.79 -18.97 -8.38
CA GLN A 23 11.62 -19.82 -8.63
C GLN A 23 10.81 -19.98 -7.36
N VAL A 24 9.48 -19.93 -7.51
CA VAL A 24 8.54 -20.18 -6.42
C VAL A 24 7.84 -21.51 -6.71
N PRO A 25 8.15 -22.59 -5.97
CA PRO A 25 7.54 -23.89 -6.20
C PRO A 25 6.01 -23.81 -6.16
N GLY A 26 5.36 -24.45 -7.13
CA GLY A 26 3.89 -24.54 -7.19
C GLY A 26 3.17 -23.32 -7.76
N LEU A 27 3.87 -22.25 -8.15
CA LEU A 27 3.29 -21.08 -8.83
C LEU A 27 3.99 -20.80 -10.16
N SER A 28 3.25 -20.26 -11.13
CA SER A 28 3.87 -19.71 -12.34
C SER A 28 4.69 -18.46 -12.00
N GLN A 29 5.82 -18.26 -12.69
CA GLN A 29 6.72 -17.12 -12.48
C GLN A 29 5.97 -15.79 -12.51
N ALA A 30 5.14 -15.57 -13.53
CA ALA A 30 4.37 -14.34 -13.66
C ALA A 30 3.39 -14.10 -12.50
N ARG A 31 2.71 -15.15 -12.00
CA ARG A 31 1.78 -15.00 -10.88
C ARG A 31 2.51 -14.75 -9.56
N ALA A 32 3.62 -15.45 -9.32
CA ALA A 32 4.45 -15.21 -8.15
C ALA A 32 4.98 -13.77 -8.13
N ALA A 33 5.46 -13.26 -9.27
CA ALA A 33 5.88 -11.88 -9.41
C ALA A 33 4.72 -10.87 -9.17
N CYS A 34 3.53 -11.12 -9.72
CA CYS A 34 2.34 -10.28 -9.47
C CYS A 34 1.94 -10.24 -7.99
N LEU A 35 2.05 -11.36 -7.25
CA LEU A 35 1.74 -11.39 -5.82
C LEU A 35 2.68 -10.49 -5.01
N LEU A 36 3.99 -10.58 -5.25
CA LEU A 36 4.98 -9.71 -4.60
C LEU A 36 4.80 -8.25 -5.01
N THR A 37 4.52 -8.00 -6.29
CA THR A 37 4.28 -6.64 -6.81
C THR A 37 3.04 -6.02 -6.19
N ARG A 38 1.97 -6.79 -5.94
CA ARG A 38 0.79 -6.31 -5.20
C ARG A 38 1.16 -5.90 -3.78
N GLN A 39 1.93 -6.71 -3.06
CA GLN A 39 2.38 -6.36 -1.71
C GLN A 39 3.24 -5.08 -1.70
N ALA A 40 4.15 -4.94 -2.67
CA ALA A 40 4.96 -3.74 -2.84
C ALA A 40 4.10 -2.50 -3.13
N LEU A 41 3.06 -2.62 -3.97
CA LEU A 41 2.14 -1.52 -4.25
C LEU A 41 1.39 -1.08 -2.99
N GLU A 42 0.89 -2.02 -2.20
CA GLU A 42 0.16 -1.71 -0.96
C GLU A 42 1.06 -0.95 0.03
N GLN A 43 2.32 -1.39 0.18
CA GLN A 43 3.32 -0.70 0.99
C GLN A 43 3.68 0.68 0.42
N THR A 44 3.88 0.79 -0.89
CA THR A 44 4.20 2.06 -1.56
C THR A 44 3.08 3.10 -1.34
N VAL A 45 1.81 2.67 -1.41
CA VAL A 45 0.68 3.56 -1.12
C VAL A 45 0.67 4.00 0.35
N ASP A 46 0.95 3.08 1.29
CA ASP A 46 1.08 3.44 2.71
C ASP A 46 2.22 4.44 2.95
N GLU A 47 3.37 4.27 2.29
CA GLU A 47 4.52 5.19 2.35
C GLU A 47 4.16 6.58 1.79
N LEU A 48 3.54 6.62 0.61
CA LEU A 48 3.10 7.88 -0.02
C LEU A 48 2.08 8.63 0.84
N LEU A 49 1.15 7.93 1.49
CA LEU A 49 0.20 8.55 2.41
C LEU A 49 0.90 9.04 3.69
N ALA A 50 1.88 8.29 4.19
CA ALA A 50 2.67 8.70 5.35
C ALA A 50 3.51 9.97 5.07
N ASP A 51 4.08 10.12 3.87
CA ASP A 51 4.77 11.35 3.43
C ASP A 51 3.89 12.61 3.56
N ARG A 52 2.57 12.46 3.38
CA ARG A 52 1.58 13.53 3.48
C ARG A 52 0.91 13.61 4.86
N GLY A 53 1.38 12.84 5.84
CA GLY A 53 0.80 12.79 7.19
C GLY A 53 -0.57 12.11 7.28
N MET A 54 -1.00 11.39 6.23
CA MET A 54 -2.32 10.76 6.12
C MET A 54 -2.25 9.23 6.29
N GLY A 55 -1.36 8.74 7.15
CA GLY A 55 -1.23 7.31 7.44
C GLY A 55 -2.57 6.71 7.90
N CYS A 56 -3.06 5.70 7.18
CA CYS A 56 -4.37 5.08 7.41
C CYS A 56 -4.21 3.55 7.68
N PRO A 57 -3.66 3.15 8.84
CA PRO A 57 -3.23 1.76 9.08
C PRO A 57 -4.36 0.72 9.15
N ARG A 58 -5.64 1.13 9.17
CA ARG A 58 -6.80 0.24 9.36
C ARG A 58 -7.83 0.27 8.24
N VAL A 59 -7.61 1.03 7.18
CA VAL A 59 -8.56 1.10 6.06
C VAL A 59 -8.21 0.09 4.98
N ASN A 60 -9.19 -0.30 4.16
CA ASN A 60 -8.93 -1.18 3.02
C ASN A 60 -8.23 -0.42 1.88
N MET A 61 -7.69 -1.15 0.90
CA MET A 61 -6.93 -0.55 -0.21
C MET A 61 -7.74 0.45 -1.03
N ARG A 62 -9.04 0.24 -1.23
CA ARG A 62 -9.87 1.20 -1.98
C ARG A 62 -9.93 2.56 -1.29
N VAL A 63 -10.09 2.58 0.03
CA VAL A 63 -10.07 3.84 0.80
C VAL A 63 -8.70 4.50 0.73
N ARG A 64 -7.60 3.73 0.85
CA ARG A 64 -6.25 4.28 0.69
C ARG A 64 -6.04 4.96 -0.67
N LEU A 65 -6.56 4.37 -1.75
CA LEU A 65 -6.46 4.93 -3.10
C LEU A 65 -7.27 6.24 -3.25
N ILE A 66 -8.43 6.35 -2.60
CA ILE A 66 -9.18 7.61 -2.52
C ILE A 66 -8.37 8.66 -1.76
N CYS A 67 -7.84 8.31 -0.58
CA CYS A 67 -6.97 9.22 0.18
C CYS A 67 -5.75 9.65 -0.63
N LEU A 68 -5.18 8.76 -1.45
CA LEU A 68 -4.02 9.07 -2.30
C LEU A 68 -4.35 10.15 -3.35
N ALA A 69 -5.56 10.13 -3.92
CA ALA A 69 -6.02 11.16 -4.84
C ALA A 69 -6.09 12.54 -4.17
N GLU A 70 -6.61 12.59 -2.94
CA GLU A 70 -6.64 13.82 -2.14
C GLU A 70 -5.24 14.25 -1.64
N ALA A 71 -4.34 13.30 -1.43
CA ALA A 71 -2.99 13.55 -0.94
C ALA A 71 -2.06 14.18 -1.98
N TYR A 72 -2.26 13.84 -3.27
CA TYR A 72 -1.40 14.23 -4.39
C TYR A 72 -2.22 14.80 -5.56
N PRO A 73 -2.98 15.89 -5.35
CA PRO A 73 -3.75 16.50 -6.44
C PRO A 73 -2.85 17.05 -7.54
N ASP A 74 -1.61 17.43 -7.18
CA ASP A 74 -0.65 18.07 -8.07
C ASP A 74 0.22 17.08 -8.87
N VAL A 75 0.13 15.78 -8.58
CA VAL A 75 0.93 14.75 -9.27
C VAL A 75 0.05 14.02 -10.27
N ASP A 76 0.06 14.55 -11.49
CA ASP A 76 -0.77 14.07 -12.59
C ASP A 76 -0.71 12.55 -12.76
N GLY A 77 -1.89 11.94 -12.65
CA GLY A 77 -2.10 10.52 -12.88
C GLY A 77 -1.61 9.59 -11.78
N LEU A 78 -1.01 10.06 -10.68
CA LEU A 78 -0.48 9.20 -9.61
C LEU A 78 -1.55 8.25 -9.06
N ALA A 79 -2.67 8.81 -8.57
CA ALA A 79 -3.74 8.02 -7.95
C ALA A 79 -4.42 7.10 -8.96
N ARG A 80 -4.62 7.56 -10.21
CA ARG A 80 -5.22 6.76 -11.29
C ARG A 80 -4.34 5.57 -11.67
N ARG A 81 -3.02 5.78 -11.72
CA ARG A 81 -2.02 4.73 -11.99
C ARG A 81 -1.99 3.70 -10.88
N ALA A 82 -1.96 4.14 -9.62
CA ALA A 82 -2.03 3.25 -8.46
C ALA A 82 -3.33 2.43 -8.45
N ASP A 83 -4.47 3.06 -8.72
CA ASP A 83 -5.77 2.38 -8.79
C ASP A 83 -5.81 1.34 -9.93
N THR A 84 -5.34 1.71 -11.12
CA THR A 84 -5.27 0.81 -12.27
C THR A 84 -4.34 -0.38 -11.99
N ALA A 85 -3.15 -0.11 -11.43
CA ALA A 85 -2.18 -1.15 -11.08
C ALA A 85 -2.77 -2.10 -10.02
N TRP A 86 -3.44 -1.57 -8.99
CA TRP A 86 -4.04 -2.37 -7.94
C TRP A 86 -5.13 -3.31 -8.48
N HIS A 87 -6.02 -2.82 -9.34
CA HIS A 87 -7.06 -3.64 -9.97
C HIS A 87 -6.46 -4.73 -10.86
N ARG A 88 -5.48 -4.40 -11.71
CA ARG A 88 -4.81 -5.37 -12.59
C ARG A 88 -4.05 -6.43 -11.81
N LEU A 89 -3.30 -6.04 -10.77
CA LEU A 89 -2.58 -6.97 -9.91
C LEU A 89 -3.53 -7.88 -9.13
N SER A 90 -4.62 -7.32 -8.58
CA SER A 90 -5.62 -8.12 -7.86
C SER A 90 -6.25 -9.18 -8.77
N ALA A 91 -6.61 -8.81 -10.00
CA ALA A 91 -7.11 -9.77 -10.99
C ALA A 91 -6.07 -10.84 -11.33
N ALA A 92 -4.82 -10.45 -11.61
CA ALA A 92 -3.74 -11.39 -11.93
C ALA A 92 -3.41 -12.38 -10.80
N CYS A 93 -3.69 -12.00 -9.55
CA CYS A 93 -3.47 -12.82 -8.37
C CYS A 93 -4.59 -13.84 -8.12
N HIS A 94 -5.78 -13.68 -8.73
CA HIS A 94 -6.85 -14.64 -8.59
C HIS A 94 -6.56 -15.93 -9.39
N HIS A 95 -6.98 -17.07 -8.83
CA HIS A 95 -6.83 -18.39 -9.44
C HIS A 95 -8.23 -18.94 -9.73
N HIS A 96 -8.83 -18.51 -10.84
CA HIS A 96 -10.00 -19.19 -11.37
C HIS A 96 -9.56 -20.24 -12.40
N ALA A 97 -10.17 -21.43 -12.37
CA ALA A 97 -9.76 -22.60 -13.17
C ALA A 97 -9.78 -22.36 -14.70
N TYR A 98 -10.40 -21.27 -15.15
CA TYR A 98 -10.51 -20.86 -16.55
C TYR A 98 -9.87 -19.50 -16.85
N GLU A 99 -9.25 -18.86 -15.86
CA GLU A 99 -8.53 -17.60 -16.10
C GLU A 99 -7.12 -17.87 -16.62
N LEU A 100 -6.78 -17.21 -17.72
CA LEU A 100 -5.43 -17.21 -18.26
C LEU A 100 -4.48 -16.69 -17.20
N SER A 101 -3.35 -17.40 -17.02
CA SER A 101 -2.29 -16.88 -16.16
C SER A 101 -1.73 -15.59 -16.76
N PRO A 102 -1.37 -14.60 -15.92
CA PRO A 102 -0.74 -13.39 -16.42
C PRO A 102 0.52 -13.76 -17.20
N THR A 103 0.79 -13.02 -18.28
CA THR A 103 2.02 -13.16 -19.03
C THR A 103 3.19 -12.51 -18.29
N VAL A 104 4.42 -12.95 -18.59
CA VAL A 104 5.63 -12.32 -18.03
C VAL A 104 5.73 -10.85 -18.46
N ALA A 105 5.27 -10.51 -19.67
CA ALA A 105 5.24 -9.13 -20.16
C ALA A 105 4.29 -8.24 -19.35
N GLU A 106 3.08 -8.75 -19.02
CA GLU A 106 2.14 -8.03 -18.16
C GLU A 106 2.68 -7.85 -16.74
N ALA A 107 3.28 -8.91 -16.17
CA ALA A 107 3.91 -8.83 -14.85
C ALA A 107 5.04 -7.79 -14.83
N THR A 108 5.91 -7.79 -15.86
CA THR A 108 7.01 -6.82 -15.99
C THR A 108 6.50 -5.39 -16.12
N SER A 109 5.44 -5.17 -16.92
CA SER A 109 4.80 -3.86 -17.05
C SER A 109 4.25 -3.36 -15.71
N LEU A 110 3.61 -4.24 -14.92
CA LEU A 110 3.08 -3.89 -13.61
C LEU A 110 4.20 -3.60 -12.59
N ILE A 111 5.30 -4.36 -12.61
CA ILE A 111 6.49 -4.08 -11.78
C ILE A 111 7.03 -2.67 -12.08
N CYS A 112 7.17 -2.32 -13.36
CA CYS A 112 7.66 -1.01 -13.77
C CYS A 112 6.73 0.12 -13.28
N GLU A 113 5.41 -0.10 -13.37
CA GLU A 113 4.41 0.86 -12.89
C GLU A 113 4.53 1.10 -11.38
N VAL A 114 4.63 0.03 -10.58
CA VAL A 114 4.77 0.15 -9.12
C VAL A 114 6.11 0.76 -8.74
N ARG A 115 7.19 0.43 -9.45
CA ARG A 115 8.49 1.09 -9.25
C ARG A 115 8.40 2.59 -9.51
N TRP A 116 7.71 3.01 -10.58
CA TRP A 116 7.48 4.44 -10.85
C TRP A 116 6.73 5.12 -9.71
N LEU A 117 5.69 4.49 -9.15
CA LEU A 117 4.98 5.00 -7.97
C LEU A 117 5.92 5.16 -6.77
N GLY A 118 6.80 4.18 -6.54
CA GLY A 118 7.80 4.22 -5.46
C GLY A 118 8.78 5.40 -5.57
N THR A 119 9.12 5.84 -6.78
CA THR A 119 10.00 7.03 -6.96
C THR A 119 9.37 8.34 -6.48
N ARG A 120 8.06 8.35 -6.19
CA ARG A 120 7.33 9.51 -5.69
C ARG A 120 7.32 9.58 -4.16
N SER A 121 7.70 8.50 -3.48
CA SER A 121 7.83 8.44 -2.02
C SER A 121 9.14 9.10 -1.59
N THR A 122 9.07 9.96 -0.58
CA THR A 122 10.24 10.57 0.05
C THR A 122 10.67 9.86 1.33
N VAL A 123 9.81 9.02 1.90
CA VAL A 123 10.15 8.11 2.99
C VAL A 123 11.11 7.06 2.44
N SER A 124 12.40 7.35 2.55
CA SER A 124 13.42 6.30 2.48
C SER A 124 13.17 5.32 3.62
N ALA A 125 13.30 4.02 3.35
CA ALA A 125 12.91 2.87 4.18
C ALA A 125 13.55 2.74 5.60
N GLY A 126 13.98 3.83 6.23
CA GLY A 126 14.59 3.88 7.56
C GLY A 126 13.67 4.30 8.71
N GLY A 127 12.44 4.76 8.42
CA GLY A 127 11.51 5.23 9.45
C GLY A 127 10.63 4.11 10.00
N ARG A 128 11.17 3.25 10.87
CA ARG A 128 10.38 2.23 11.58
C ARG A 128 9.16 2.88 12.24
N CYS A 129 7.98 2.46 11.79
CA CYS A 129 6.69 2.92 12.27
C CYS A 129 6.53 2.56 13.76
N SER A 130 6.85 3.51 14.64
CA SER A 130 6.36 3.49 16.03
C SER A 130 4.85 3.63 15.95
N ARG A 131 4.16 2.55 16.30
CA ARG A 131 2.70 2.37 16.27
C ARG A 131 1.95 3.36 17.19
N ASP A 132 2.67 4.26 17.87
CA ASP A 132 2.20 5.06 19.01
C ASP A 132 2.15 6.57 18.74
N ARG A 133 2.46 7.03 17.51
CA ARG A 133 2.49 8.47 17.18
C ARG A 133 1.27 8.93 16.36
N TRP A 134 0.09 8.41 16.65
CA TRP A 134 -1.15 9.09 16.26
C TRP A 134 -1.71 9.78 17.51
N ARG A 135 -1.47 11.08 17.60
CA ARG A 135 -2.00 11.93 18.67
C ARG A 135 -3.35 12.43 18.19
N ASP A 136 -4.43 11.97 18.82
CA ASP A 136 -5.78 12.52 18.67
C ASP A 136 -5.77 14.05 18.89
N PRO A 137 -6.32 14.87 17.97
CA PRO A 137 -6.66 16.26 18.24
C PRO A 137 -8.11 16.38 18.78
N GLY A 138 -8.54 15.43 19.61
CA GLY A 138 -9.90 15.36 20.15
C GLY A 138 -9.94 15.74 21.64
N GLY A 139 -9.70 17.01 21.96
CA GLY A 139 -9.83 17.56 23.30
C GLY A 139 -11.22 17.31 23.90
N GLY A 140 -11.24 16.82 25.14
CA GLY A 140 -12.44 16.45 25.86
C GLY A 140 -13.42 17.61 26.09
N ARG A 141 -14.70 17.32 25.92
CA ARG A 141 -15.77 18.12 26.53
C ARG A 141 -16.00 17.61 27.94
N SER A 142 -15.52 18.36 28.91
CA SER A 142 -15.88 18.22 30.32
C SER A 142 -17.37 18.55 30.47
N ILE A 143 -18.18 17.54 30.74
CA ILE A 143 -19.52 17.71 31.30
C ILE A 143 -19.37 18.15 32.75
N SER A 144 -19.52 19.45 32.99
CA SER A 144 -19.66 20.02 34.32
C SER A 144 -21.05 19.65 34.86
N SER A 145 -21.10 18.61 35.70
CA SER A 145 -22.25 18.31 36.54
C SER A 145 -22.33 19.35 37.65
N SER A 146 -23.22 20.33 37.49
CA SER A 146 -23.60 21.26 38.56
C SER A 146 -24.24 20.50 39.70
N GLY A 147 -23.58 20.48 40.85
CA GLY A 147 -24.12 20.07 42.13
C GLY A 147 -24.63 21.27 42.94
N ASP A 148 -25.80 21.07 43.52
CA ASP A 148 -26.37 21.70 44.70
C ASP A 148 -26.84 23.15 44.73
N GLY A 149 -28.11 23.28 45.11
CA GLY A 149 -28.80 24.51 45.46
C GLY A 149 -29.91 24.23 46.48
N ASN A 150 -29.50 23.81 47.67
CA ASN A 150 -30.30 23.77 48.90
C ASN A 150 -30.79 25.19 49.29
N ARG A 151 -32.10 25.37 49.42
CA ARG A 151 -32.82 26.40 50.20
C ARG A 151 -34.19 25.78 50.50
N GLY A 152 -34.76 25.79 51.69
CA GLY A 152 -34.51 26.35 53.00
C GLY A 152 -35.77 26.06 53.81
#